data_AF-A0A7V9JDX7-F1
#
_entry.id   AF-A0A7V9JDX7-F1
#
_cell.length_a   1.000
_cell.length_b   1.000
_cell.length_c   1.000
_cell.angle_alpha   90.00
_cell.angle_beta   90.00
_cell.angle_gamma   90.00
#
_symmetry.space_group_name_H-M   'P 1'
#
loop_
_entity.id
_entity.type
_entity.pdbx_description
1 polymer ?
#
loop_
_entity_poly.entity_id
_entity_poly.type
_entity_poly.pdbx_seq_one_letter_code
_entity_poly.pdbx_strand_id
1 'polypeptide(L)'
;MATKAHAVFGDLLRHARRNAGLTQEALAERAGLSTRAVSDLERGINRTPRRDTLEMLAEALGLPPAERAQWERARKQLAVRTTAGTVPDTAPSQLNLPTPVTTFIGRQQDIRAAAKLLCRSDGRMLTLTGPGGVGKTRLSLMVAREVATHFPDGVWFVNLAPLNDPGLVLPTVAKTLNIP
;
A
#
# COMPACT_ATOMS: atom_id res chain seq x y z
N MET A 1 13.77 12.55 23.87
CA MET A 1 12.76 13.50 23.36
C MET A 1 12.09 12.86 22.15
N ALA A 2 10.78 12.64 22.22
CA ALA A 2 10.04 11.77 21.32
C ALA A 2 9.93 12.34 19.89
N THR A 3 10.51 11.62 18.94
CA THR A 3 10.37 11.87 17.50
C THR A 3 8.91 11.64 17.12
N LYS A 4 8.18 12.71 16.76
CA LYS A 4 6.80 12.66 16.29
C LYS A 4 6.73 11.80 15.01
N ALA A 5 6.37 10.53 15.18
CA ALA A 5 6.11 9.61 14.10
C ALA A 5 5.03 10.19 13.18
N HIS A 6 5.25 10.11 11.86
CA HIS A 6 4.29 10.53 10.84
C HIS A 6 2.95 9.84 11.08
N ALA A 7 1.98 10.55 11.66
CA ALA A 7 0.66 10.00 11.94
C ALA A 7 0.02 9.54 10.63
N VAL A 8 -0.20 8.23 10.50
CA VAL A 8 -0.93 7.67 9.37
C VAL A 8 -2.42 7.99 9.58
N PHE A 9 -3.22 8.12 8.52
CA PHE A 9 -4.67 8.40 8.60
C PHE A 9 -5.39 7.51 9.64
N GLY A 10 -4.99 6.23 9.75
CA GLY A 10 -5.53 5.30 10.74
C GLY A 10 -5.32 5.70 12.20
N ASP A 11 -4.22 6.40 12.52
CA ASP A 11 -3.96 6.90 13.87
C ASP A 11 -4.85 8.11 14.19
N LEU A 12 -5.06 8.99 13.21
CA LEU A 12 -5.99 10.12 13.33
C LEU A 12 -7.43 9.63 13.53
N LEU A 13 -7.86 8.65 12.74
CA LEU A 13 -9.17 8.02 12.87
C LEU A 13 -9.35 7.37 14.25
N ARG A 14 -8.36 6.59 14.70
CA ARG A 14 -8.39 5.93 16.01
C ARG A 14 -8.44 6.93 17.16
N HIS A 15 -7.67 8.02 17.06
CA HIS A 15 -7.65 9.06 18.08
C HIS A 15 -9.00 9.80 18.13
N ALA A 16 -9.52 10.24 17.00
CA ALA A 16 -10.82 10.91 16.93
C ALA A 16 -11.96 10.01 17.45
N ARG A 17 -11.97 8.73 17.09
CA ARG A 17 -12.95 7.76 17.59
C ARG A 17 -12.89 7.63 19.12
N ARG A 18 -11.69 7.50 19.68
CA ARG A 18 -11.50 7.37 21.13
C ARG A 18 -11.92 8.64 21.88
N ASN A 19 -11.62 9.82 21.34
CA ASN A 19 -12.05 11.09 21.93
C ASN A 19 -13.57 11.26 21.88
N ALA A 20 -14.21 10.75 20.82
CA ALA A 20 -15.67 10.70 20.70
C ALA A 20 -16.31 9.60 21.59
N GLY A 21 -15.53 8.80 22.31
CA GLY A 21 -16.01 7.72 23.17
C GLY A 21 -16.65 6.54 22.42
N LEU A 22 -16.41 6.42 21.11
CA LEU A 22 -17.05 5.40 20.28
C LEU A 22 -16.22 4.11 20.20
N THR A 23 -16.88 2.95 20.16
CA THR A 23 -16.25 1.69 19.75
C THR A 23 -16.10 1.64 18.22
N GLN A 24 -15.32 0.69 17.68
CA GLN A 24 -15.24 0.51 16.23
C GLN A 24 -16.61 0.17 15.63
N GLU A 25 -17.43 -0.60 16.35
CA GLU A 25 -18.78 -0.99 15.97
C GLU A 25 -19.73 0.21 15.97
N ALA A 26 -19.72 1.01 17.03
CA ALA A 26 -20.56 2.19 17.15
C ALA A 26 -20.23 3.25 16.08
N LEU A 27 -18.95 3.42 15.74
CA LEU A 27 -18.54 4.29 14.63
C LEU A 27 -18.98 3.72 13.29
N ALA A 28 -18.83 2.41 13.07
CA ALA A 28 -19.23 1.77 11.84
C ALA A 28 -20.74 1.91 11.59
N GLU A 29 -21.55 1.68 12.61
CA GLU A 29 -23.00 1.85 12.56
C GLU A 29 -23.40 3.29 12.21
N ARG A 30 -22.84 4.28 12.92
CA ARG A 30 -23.10 5.70 12.64
C ARG A 30 -22.65 6.17 11.27
N ALA A 31 -21.55 5.61 10.77
CA ALA A 31 -21.00 5.96 9.47
C ALA A 31 -21.61 5.13 8.33
N GLY A 32 -22.51 4.17 8.58
CA GLY A 32 -23.03 3.27 7.53
C GLY A 32 -21.94 2.37 6.91
N LEU A 33 -20.92 2.00 7.69
CA LEU A 33 -19.80 1.16 7.29
C LEU A 33 -19.82 -0.17 8.06
N SER A 34 -19.04 -1.16 7.62
CA SER A 34 -18.82 -2.37 8.42
C SER A 34 -17.76 -2.11 9.50
N THR A 35 -17.89 -2.77 10.65
CA THR A 35 -16.87 -2.76 11.72
C THR A 35 -15.49 -3.13 11.20
N ARG A 36 -15.44 -4.09 10.28
CA ARG A 36 -14.21 -4.52 9.61
C ARG A 36 -13.58 -3.40 8.77
N ALA A 37 -14.39 -2.64 8.02
CA ALA A 37 -13.90 -1.50 7.26
C ALA A 37 -13.26 -0.43 8.17
N VAL A 38 -13.89 -0.12 9.31
CA VAL A 38 -13.32 0.80 10.31
C VAL A 38 -12.00 0.25 10.90
N SER A 39 -11.96 -1.04 11.24
CA SER A 39 -10.77 -1.72 11.75
C SER A 39 -9.61 -1.70 10.74
N ASP A 40 -9.89 -1.95 9.47
CA ASP A 40 -8.90 -1.96 8.38
C ASP A 40 -8.34 -0.56 8.11
N LEU A 41 -9.17 0.49 8.24
CA LEU A 41 -8.73 1.88 8.15
C LEU A 41 -7.82 2.27 9.33
N GLU A 42 -8.20 1.92 10.56
CA GLU A 42 -7.38 2.19 11.75
C GLU A 42 -6.05 1.44 11.77
N ARG A 43 -5.97 0.27 11.12
CA ARG A 43 -4.74 -0.53 10.98
C ARG A 43 -3.89 -0.11 9.78
N GLY A 44 -4.38 0.83 8.96
CA GLY A 44 -3.68 1.27 7.76
C GLY A 44 -3.59 0.18 6.69
N ILE A 45 -4.57 -0.72 6.63
CA ILE A 45 -4.73 -1.70 5.54
C ILE A 45 -5.30 -0.98 4.31
N ASN A 46 -6.25 -0.06 4.50
CA ASN A 46 -6.76 0.85 3.46
C ASN A 46 -6.28 2.29 3.71
N ARG A 47 -5.00 2.53 3.43
CA ARG A 47 -4.30 3.79 3.74
C ARG A 47 -4.89 5.04 3.08
N THR A 48 -5.64 4.87 1.99
CA THR A 48 -6.28 5.94 1.23
C THR A 48 -7.77 5.62 1.08
N PRO A 49 -8.62 5.96 2.08
CA PRO A 49 -10.06 5.82 1.93
C PRO A 49 -10.57 6.67 0.76
N ARG A 50 -11.70 6.26 0.16
CA ARG A 50 -12.42 7.10 -0.80
C ARG A 50 -12.89 8.38 -0.10
N ARG A 51 -13.04 9.46 -0.86
CA ARG A 51 -13.47 10.75 -0.32
C ARG A 51 -14.82 10.63 0.40
N ASP A 52 -15.77 9.91 -0.20
CA ASP A 52 -17.11 9.69 0.35
C ASP A 52 -17.04 8.95 1.70
N THR A 53 -16.18 7.92 1.82
CA THR A 53 -15.95 7.20 3.09
C THR A 53 -15.39 8.11 4.17
N LEU A 54 -14.55 9.07 3.79
CA LEU A 54 -13.94 10.03 4.70
C LEU A 54 -14.98 11.05 5.18
N GLU A 55 -15.85 11.52 4.29
CA GLU A 55 -16.98 12.39 4.63
C GLU A 55 -17.97 11.70 5.58
N MET A 56 -18.35 10.44 5.29
CA MET A 56 -19.21 9.63 6.17
C MET A 56 -18.63 9.45 7.59
N LEU A 57 -17.33 9.15 7.69
CA LEU A 57 -16.66 9.00 8.99
C LEU A 57 -16.55 10.33 9.74
N ALA A 58 -16.25 11.42 9.04
CA ALA A 58 -16.14 12.74 9.64
C ALA A 58 -17.49 13.27 10.14
N GLU A 59 -18.57 12.96 9.41
CA GLU A 59 -19.94 13.25 9.83
C GLU A 59 -20.33 12.43 11.06
N ALA A 60 -20.09 11.11 11.05
CA ALA A 60 -20.38 10.22 12.17
C ALA A 60 -19.63 10.58 13.46
N LEU A 61 -18.45 11.18 13.34
CA LEU A 61 -17.63 11.67 14.46
C LEU A 61 -17.94 13.12 14.86
N GLY A 62 -18.79 13.83 14.10
CA GLY A 62 -19.12 15.23 14.37
C GLY A 62 -17.92 16.18 14.21
N LEU A 63 -16.95 15.85 13.33
CA LEU A 63 -15.71 16.61 13.23
C LEU A 63 -15.95 18.02 12.67
N PRO A 64 -15.34 19.07 13.25
CA PRO A 64 -15.43 20.43 12.72
C PRO A 64 -14.69 20.57 11.38
N PRO A 65 -15.00 21.58 10.56
CA PRO A 65 -14.43 21.76 9.22
C PRO A 65 -12.89 21.77 9.19
N ALA A 66 -12.24 22.29 10.23
CA ALA A 66 -10.79 22.34 10.36
C ALA A 66 -10.17 20.92 10.45
N GLU A 67 -10.79 20.01 11.20
CA GLU A 67 -10.32 18.63 11.33
C GLU A 67 -10.60 17.80 10.08
N ARG A 68 -11.73 18.06 9.40
CA ARG A 68 -12.03 17.47 8.08
C ARG A 68 -10.95 17.83 7.05
N ALA A 69 -10.51 19.10 7.04
CA ALA A 69 -9.44 19.55 6.16
C ALA A 69 -8.09 18.87 6.49
N GLN A 70 -7.81 18.59 7.77
CA GLN A 70 -6.63 17.84 8.19
C GLN A 70 -6.66 16.39 7.68
N TRP A 71 -7.82 15.73 7.75
CA TRP A 71 -7.97 14.36 7.24
C TRP A 71 -7.85 14.29 5.71
N GLU A 72 -8.41 15.26 4.99
CA GLU A 72 -8.27 15.34 3.53
C GLU A 72 -6.83 15.65 3.12
N ARG A 73 -6.11 16.48 3.88
CA ARG A 73 -4.66 16.70 3.68
C ARG A 73 -3.86 15.43 3.92
N ALA A 74 -4.15 14.68 4.99
CA ALA A 74 -3.51 13.39 5.26
C ALA A 74 -3.78 12.39 4.12
N ARG A 75 -5.04 12.27 3.67
CA ARG A 75 -5.43 11.44 2.51
C ARG A 75 -4.68 11.85 1.24
N LYS A 76 -4.62 13.14 0.93
CA LYS A 76 -3.88 13.67 -0.23
C LYS A 76 -2.38 13.41 -0.11
N GLN A 77 -1.78 13.57 1.07
CA GLN A 77 -0.38 13.22 1.30
C GLN A 77 -0.14 11.71 1.16
N LEU A 78 -1.06 10.86 1.57
CA LEU A 78 -1.00 9.41 1.37
C LEU A 78 -1.17 9.04 -0.11
N ALA A 79 -2.08 9.70 -0.83
CA ALA A 79 -2.26 9.54 -2.27
C ALA A 79 -1.03 10.01 -3.05
N VAL A 80 -0.47 11.17 -2.68
CA VAL A 80 0.76 11.71 -3.24
C VAL A 80 1.94 10.84 -2.90
N ARG A 81 2.08 10.27 -1.69
CA ARG A 81 3.15 9.28 -1.40
C ARG A 81 2.97 7.98 -2.19
N THR A 82 1.74 7.65 -2.57
CA THR A 82 1.44 6.50 -3.44
C THR A 82 1.71 6.83 -4.92
N THR A 83 1.63 8.11 -5.35
CA THR A 83 1.84 8.54 -6.74
C THR A 83 3.17 9.25 -7.01
N ALA A 84 3.85 9.71 -5.97
CA ALA A 84 5.12 10.41 -5.92
C ALA A 84 5.89 9.84 -4.72
N GLY A 85 6.76 8.87 -4.99
CA GLY A 85 7.77 8.47 -4.01
C GLY A 85 8.64 9.68 -3.70
N THR A 86 8.64 10.14 -2.45
CA THR A 86 9.70 11.03 -1.94
C THR A 86 9.94 10.76 -0.46
N VAL A 87 11.23 10.79 -0.14
CA VAL A 87 11.97 10.18 0.97
C VAL A 87 11.92 11.01 2.25
N PRO A 88 12.23 10.42 3.42
CA PRO A 88 13.34 10.95 4.20
C PRO A 88 14.52 9.98 4.20
N ASP A 89 15.68 10.57 3.94
CA ASP A 89 17.02 10.03 4.02
C ASP A 89 17.27 9.22 5.31
N THR A 90 17.26 7.89 5.19
CA THR A 90 18.16 6.94 5.87
C THR A 90 17.94 5.58 5.18
N ALA A 91 18.99 4.91 4.68
CA ALA A 91 18.85 3.55 4.16
C ALA A 91 18.20 2.62 5.21
N PRO A 92 17.09 1.94 4.88
CA PRO A 92 17.16 0.48 4.71
C PRO A 92 16.21 -0.07 3.61
N SER A 93 16.69 -1.05 2.83
CA SER A 93 15.93 -1.91 1.88
C SER A 93 14.86 -1.22 1.02
N GLN A 94 15.21 -0.80 -0.21
CA GLN A 94 14.29 -0.20 -1.17
C GLN A 94 13.28 -1.22 -1.69
N LEU A 95 12.13 -1.35 -1.02
CA LEU A 95 11.01 -2.21 -1.40
C LEU A 95 9.88 -1.36 -2.00
N ASN A 96 9.93 -1.07 -3.30
CA ASN A 96 8.88 -0.34 -4.02
C ASN A 96 7.83 -1.31 -4.59
N LEU A 97 7.16 -2.06 -3.71
CA LEU A 97 6.17 -3.07 -4.08
C LEU A 97 4.75 -2.69 -3.64
N PRO A 98 3.74 -2.82 -4.52
CA PRO A 98 2.34 -2.72 -4.14
C PRO A 98 2.02 -3.59 -2.90
N THR A 99 1.24 -3.04 -2.00
CA THR A 99 0.78 -3.77 -0.80
C THR A 99 -0.53 -4.48 -1.14
N PRO A 100 -0.61 -5.82 -0.99
CA PRO A 100 -1.84 -6.55 -1.27
C PRO A 100 -2.96 -6.14 -0.31
N VAL A 101 -4.18 -5.97 -0.84
CA VAL A 101 -5.38 -5.59 -0.07
C VAL A 101 -6.09 -6.76 0.63
N THR A 102 -5.66 -8.01 0.39
CA THR A 102 -6.22 -9.20 1.03
C THR A 102 -5.10 -10.18 1.43
N THR A 103 -5.42 -11.18 2.26
CA THR A 103 -4.49 -12.26 2.59
C THR A 103 -4.23 -13.15 1.37
N PHE A 104 -2.98 -13.54 1.13
CA PHE A 104 -2.61 -14.49 0.07
C PHE A 104 -2.52 -15.89 0.66
N ILE A 105 -3.46 -16.77 0.31
CA ILE A 105 -3.63 -18.09 0.92
C ILE A 105 -3.19 -19.18 -0.07
N GLY A 106 -2.55 -20.23 0.44
CA GLY A 106 -2.41 -21.51 -0.27
C GLY A 106 -1.29 -21.62 -1.31
N ARG A 107 -0.42 -20.61 -1.49
CA ARG A 107 0.65 -20.62 -2.51
C ARG A 107 2.06 -20.46 -1.96
N GLN A 108 2.29 -20.87 -0.71
CA GLN A 108 3.60 -20.76 -0.07
C GLN A 108 4.67 -21.65 -0.75
N GLN A 109 4.27 -22.79 -1.31
CA GLN A 109 5.18 -23.65 -2.09
C GLN A 109 5.61 -22.97 -3.39
N ASP A 110 4.67 -22.38 -4.14
CA ASP A 110 4.96 -21.63 -5.36
C ASP A 110 5.90 -20.45 -5.11
N ILE A 111 5.68 -19.69 -4.02
CA ILE A 111 6.57 -18.58 -3.62
C ILE A 111 7.99 -19.10 -3.41
N ARG A 112 8.15 -20.17 -2.62
CA ARG A 112 9.47 -20.75 -2.33
C ARG A 112 10.15 -21.30 -3.57
N ALA A 113 9.40 -21.95 -4.47
CA ALA A 113 9.94 -22.47 -5.72
C ALA A 113 10.43 -21.34 -6.63
N ALA A 114 9.61 -20.29 -6.82
CA ALA A 114 9.97 -19.12 -7.62
C ALA A 114 11.16 -18.35 -7.03
N ALA A 115 11.20 -18.15 -5.71
CA ALA A 115 12.32 -17.52 -5.01
C ALA A 115 13.61 -18.32 -5.21
N LYS A 116 13.57 -19.65 -5.05
CA LYS A 116 14.72 -20.53 -5.32
C LYS A 116 15.23 -20.40 -6.74
N LEU A 117 14.34 -20.34 -7.74
CA LEU A 117 14.73 -20.17 -9.14
C LEU A 117 15.38 -18.81 -9.41
N LEU A 118 14.84 -17.74 -8.81
CA LEU A 118 15.32 -16.38 -8.99
C LEU A 118 16.66 -16.11 -8.28
N CYS A 119 16.91 -16.76 -7.14
CA CYS A 119 18.14 -16.61 -6.36
C CYS A 119 19.28 -17.54 -6.80
N ARG A 120 19.14 -18.30 -7.89
CA ARG A 120 20.27 -19.06 -8.46
C ARG A 120 21.29 -18.09 -9.05
N SER A 121 22.57 -18.44 -9.03
CA SER A 121 23.64 -17.62 -9.60
C SER A 121 23.50 -17.39 -11.12
N ASP A 122 22.81 -18.27 -11.83
CA ASP A 122 22.45 -18.17 -13.25
C ASP A 122 21.05 -17.56 -13.49
N GLY A 123 20.24 -17.37 -12.44
CA GLY A 123 18.89 -16.85 -12.51
C GLY A 123 18.87 -15.34 -12.70
N ARG A 124 18.59 -14.87 -13.94
CA ARG A 124 18.47 -13.43 -14.24
C ARG A 124 17.04 -12.96 -14.53
N MET A 125 16.16 -13.89 -14.89
CA MET A 125 14.77 -13.59 -15.26
C MET A 125 13.86 -14.77 -14.94
N LEU A 126 12.69 -14.47 -14.39
CA LEU A 126 11.62 -15.44 -14.14
C LEU A 126 10.32 -14.93 -14.78
N THR A 127 9.71 -15.75 -15.63
CA THR A 127 8.42 -15.44 -16.25
C THR A 127 7.32 -16.29 -15.62
N LEU A 128 6.29 -15.64 -15.06
CA LEU A 128 5.09 -16.33 -14.56
C LEU A 128 4.02 -16.32 -15.65
N THR A 129 3.67 -17.51 -16.15
CA THR A 129 2.62 -17.69 -17.16
C THR A 129 1.40 -18.40 -16.57
N GLY A 130 0.28 -18.37 -17.30
CA GLY A 130 -0.96 -19.03 -16.90
C GLY A 130 -2.22 -18.21 -17.21
N PRO A 131 -3.42 -18.78 -16.99
CA PRO A 131 -4.68 -18.13 -17.36
C PRO A 131 -4.90 -16.76 -16.69
N GLY A 132 -5.80 -15.96 -17.25
CA GLY A 132 -6.26 -14.71 -16.62
C GLY A 132 -6.83 -14.96 -15.23
N GLY A 133 -6.66 -14.02 -14.29
CA GLY A 133 -7.28 -14.11 -12.96
C GLY A 133 -6.63 -15.08 -11.95
N VAL A 134 -5.71 -15.97 -12.35
CA VAL A 134 -5.07 -16.95 -11.42
C VAL A 134 -4.10 -16.34 -10.39
N GLY A 135 -3.98 -15.01 -10.36
CA GLY A 135 -3.18 -14.30 -9.35
C GLY A 135 -1.68 -14.20 -9.65
N LYS A 136 -1.23 -14.28 -10.91
CA LYS A 136 0.20 -14.20 -11.30
C LYS A 136 0.89 -12.93 -10.77
N THR A 137 0.26 -11.77 -10.97
CA THR A 137 0.77 -10.48 -10.45
C THR A 137 0.87 -10.48 -8.94
N ARG A 138 -0.02 -11.20 -8.26
CA ARG A 138 0.01 -11.29 -6.80
C ARG A 138 1.10 -12.24 -6.32
N LEU A 139 1.28 -13.36 -7.01
CA LEU A 139 2.38 -14.28 -6.75
C LEU A 139 3.73 -13.60 -6.96
N SER A 140 3.93 -12.85 -8.05
CA SER A 140 5.20 -12.13 -8.30
C SER A 140 5.50 -11.12 -7.21
N LEU A 141 4.50 -10.38 -6.72
CA LEU A 141 4.68 -9.44 -5.61
C LEU A 141 5.07 -10.14 -4.31
N MET A 142 4.52 -11.33 -4.02
CA MET A 142 4.90 -12.10 -2.85
C MET A 142 6.32 -12.66 -2.96
N VAL A 143 6.70 -13.15 -4.16
CA VAL A 143 8.07 -13.60 -4.44
C VAL A 143 9.06 -12.45 -4.30
N ALA A 144 8.74 -11.28 -4.87
CA ALA A 144 9.57 -10.08 -4.79
C ALA A 144 9.81 -9.63 -3.34
N ARG A 145 8.82 -9.79 -2.45
CA ARG A 145 8.98 -9.55 -1.01
C ARG A 145 9.87 -10.59 -0.34
N GLU A 146 9.69 -11.87 -0.67
CA GLU A 146 10.46 -12.98 -0.12
C GLU A 146 11.96 -12.85 -0.42
N VAL A 147 12.29 -12.45 -1.66
CA VAL A 147 13.69 -12.36 -2.09
C VAL A 147 14.35 -11.03 -1.78
N ALA A 148 13.62 -10.04 -1.24
CA ALA A 148 14.09 -8.67 -1.11
C ALA A 148 15.43 -8.51 -0.38
N THR A 149 15.70 -9.37 0.61
CA THR A 149 16.97 -9.37 1.36
C THR A 149 18.16 -9.89 0.54
N HIS A 150 17.93 -10.57 -0.59
CA HIS A 150 18.98 -11.08 -1.48
C HIS A 150 19.43 -10.04 -2.51
N PHE A 151 18.68 -8.94 -2.69
CA PHE A 151 18.96 -7.90 -3.66
C PHE A 151 19.32 -6.60 -2.93
N PRO A 152 20.62 -6.32 -2.70
CA PRO A 152 21.06 -5.18 -1.90
C PRO A 152 20.67 -3.83 -2.51
N ASP A 153 20.57 -3.77 -3.83
CA ASP A 153 20.17 -2.57 -4.58
C ASP A 153 18.65 -2.30 -4.49
N GLY A 154 17.87 -3.27 -4.01
CA GLY A 154 16.43 -3.16 -3.83
C GLY A 154 15.60 -3.93 -4.85
N VAL A 155 14.28 -3.79 -4.72
CA VAL A 155 13.28 -4.45 -5.56
C VAL A 155 12.19 -3.46 -5.96
N TRP A 156 11.94 -3.36 -7.26
CA TRP A 156 10.97 -2.41 -7.84
C TRP A 156 9.85 -3.12 -8.60
N PHE A 157 8.64 -2.55 -8.52
CA PHE A 157 7.51 -2.93 -9.35
C PHE A 157 7.27 -1.87 -10.43
N VAL A 158 7.35 -2.29 -11.69
CA VAL A 158 7.01 -1.44 -12.84
C VAL A 158 5.67 -1.89 -13.41
N ASN A 159 4.63 -1.06 -13.28
CA ASN A 159 3.32 -1.37 -13.83
C ASN A 159 3.27 -1.04 -15.33
N LEU A 160 3.44 -2.04 -16.18
CA LEU A 160 3.34 -1.88 -17.63
C LEU A 160 1.92 -2.06 -18.18
N ALA A 161 0.96 -2.53 -17.36
CA ALA A 161 -0.41 -2.78 -17.79
C ALA A 161 -1.16 -1.57 -18.41
N PRO A 162 -0.97 -0.30 -17.96
CA PRO A 162 -1.67 0.83 -18.55
C PRO A 162 -1.00 1.38 -19.81
N LEU A 163 0.15 0.84 -20.24
CA LEU A 163 0.87 1.34 -21.40
C LEU A 163 0.29 0.78 -22.70
N ASN A 164 -0.10 1.67 -23.61
CA ASN A 164 -0.57 1.31 -24.95
C ASN A 164 0.46 1.63 -26.04
N ASP A 165 1.59 2.24 -25.67
CA ASP A 165 2.69 2.62 -26.56
C ASP A 165 4.01 1.97 -26.07
N PRO A 166 4.65 1.10 -26.88
CA PRO A 166 5.94 0.50 -26.56
C PRO A 166 7.06 1.52 -26.28
N GLY A 167 6.99 2.72 -26.89
CA GLY A 167 7.95 3.81 -26.66
C GLY A 167 7.95 4.31 -25.22
N LEU A 168 6.88 4.06 -24.44
CA LEU A 168 6.76 4.47 -23.04
C LEU A 168 7.37 3.47 -22.04
N VAL A 169 7.80 2.28 -22.48
CA VAL A 169 8.34 1.25 -21.57
C VAL A 169 9.61 1.73 -20.88
N LEU A 170 10.61 2.18 -21.64
CA LEU A 170 11.88 2.66 -21.07
C LEU A 170 11.72 3.89 -20.17
N PRO A 171 10.97 4.95 -20.58
CA PRO A 171 10.67 6.08 -19.69
C PRO A 171 9.97 5.67 -18.40
N THR A 172 9.04 4.70 -18.47
CA THR A 172 8.32 4.21 -17.27
C THR A 172 9.25 3.46 -16.32
N VAL A 173 10.16 2.64 -16.86
CA VAL A 173 11.19 1.94 -16.07
C VAL A 173 12.14 2.95 -15.42
N ALA A 174 12.72 3.88 -16.20
CA ALA A 174 13.65 4.90 -15.70
C ALA A 174 13.02 5.74 -14.58
N LYS A 175 11.79 6.22 -14.80
CA LYS A 175 11.01 6.95 -13.80
C LYS A 175 10.78 6.12 -12.52
N THR A 176 10.50 4.82 -12.64
CA THR A 176 10.26 3.96 -11.48
C THR A 176 11.53 3.71 -10.67
N LEU A 177 12.68 3.66 -11.34
CA LEU A 177 14.00 3.48 -10.74
C LEU A 177 14.62 4.80 -10.24
N ASN A 178 13.97 5.95 -10.49
CA ASN A 178 14.51 7.29 -10.23
C ASN A 178 15.84 7.57 -10.96
N ILE A 179 15.96 7.09 -12.19
CA ILE A 179 17.12 7.32 -13.07
C ILE A 179 16.73 8.40 -14.10
N PRO A 180 17.61 9.38 -14.38
CA PRO A 180 17.35 10.47 -15.32
C PRO A 180 17.09 10.01 -16.76
#